data_AF-A0A947WL29-F1
#
_entry.id   AF-A0A947WL29-F1
#
_cell.length_a   1.000
_cell.length_b   1.000
_cell.length_c   1.000
_cell.angle_alpha   90.00
_cell.angle_beta   90.00
_cell.angle_gamma   90.00
#
_symmetry.space_group_name_H-M   'P 1'
#
loop_
_entity.id
_entity.type
_entity.pdbx_description
1 polymer ?
#
loop_
_entity_poly.entity_id
_entity_poly.type
_entity_poly.pdbx_seq_one_letter_code
_entity_poly.pdbx_strand_id
1 'polypeptide(L)'
;MKKTIYITLSVILGTILSFLAHALIEKWYLSWAQNNNHQIIWVSAFGKGLCALPFWLNYGLLIIGVIGGYFLGKIWWRVVYIEKRHWRFKNKNL
;
A
#
# COMPACT_ATOMS: atom_id res chain seq x y z
N MET A 1 -0.17 -22.72 -7.49
CA MET A 1 -1.40 -21.91 -7.67
C MET A 1 -1.82 -21.14 -6.43
N LYS A 2 -2.16 -21.79 -5.29
CA LYS A 2 -2.65 -21.09 -4.08
C LYS A 2 -1.73 -19.96 -3.55
N LYS A 3 -0.42 -20.22 -3.52
CA LYS A 3 0.60 -19.21 -3.12
C LYS A 3 0.61 -17.98 -4.03
N THR A 4 0.56 -18.20 -5.34
CA THR A 4 0.57 -17.13 -6.34
C THR A 4 -0.65 -16.24 -6.18
N ILE A 5 -1.86 -16.82 -6.08
CA ILE A 5 -3.10 -16.07 -5.88
C ILE A 5 -3.02 -15.22 -4.60
N TYR A 6 -2.52 -15.79 -3.51
CA TYR A 6 -2.39 -15.07 -2.24
C TYR A 6 -1.45 -13.86 -2.33
N ILE A 7 -0.30 -14.03 -2.98
CA ILE A 7 0.67 -12.95 -3.17
C ILE A 7 0.08 -11.89 -4.11
N THR A 8 -0.58 -12.27 -5.20
CA THR A 8 -1.24 -11.33 -6.11
C THR A 8 -2.30 -10.50 -5.38
N LEU A 9 -3.14 -11.14 -4.57
CA LEU A 9 -4.14 -10.43 -3.75
C LEU A 9 -3.48 -9.47 -2.75
N SER A 10 -2.34 -9.84 -2.17
CA SER A 10 -1.60 -8.96 -1.26
C SER A 10 -0.99 -7.75 -1.98
N VAL A 11 -0.55 -7.92 -3.23
CA VAL A 11 -0.08 -6.80 -4.07
C VAL A 11 -1.22 -5.87 -4.45
N ILE A 12 -2.38 -6.42 -4.83
CA ILE A 12 -3.59 -5.62 -5.08
C ILE A 12 -3.98 -4.84 -3.83
N LEU A 13 -3.99 -5.49 -2.67
CA LEU A 13 -4.27 -4.84 -1.39
C LEU A 13 -3.27 -3.71 -1.10
N GLY A 14 -1.97 -3.96 -1.25
CA GLY A 14 -0.93 -2.94 -1.05
C GLY A 14 -1.07 -1.75 -2.00
N THR A 15 -1.51 -2.00 -3.23
CA THR A 15 -1.79 -0.94 -4.22
C THR A 15 -2.98 -0.09 -3.80
N ILE A 16 -4.08 -0.71 -3.35
CA ILE A 16 -5.26 0.00 -2.82
C ILE A 16 -4.87 0.84 -1.58
N LEU A 17 -4.06 0.26 -0.69
CA LEU A 17 -3.59 0.95 0.51
C LEU A 17 -2.74 2.19 0.16
N SER A 18 -1.95 2.09 -0.90
CA SER A 18 -1.15 3.21 -1.41
C SER A 18 -2.03 4.37 -1.90
N PHE A 19 -3.09 4.08 -2.66
CA PHE A 19 -4.06 5.11 -3.07
C PHE A 19 -4.74 5.76 -1.87
N LEU A 20 -5.06 4.97 -0.84
CA LEU A 20 -5.69 5.48 0.37
C LEU A 20 -4.73 6.37 1.18
N ALA A 21 -3.47 5.96 1.31
CA ALA A 21 -2.43 6.77 1.93
C ALA A 21 -2.17 8.07 1.15
N HIS A 22 -2.14 8.00 -0.17
CA HIS A 22 -2.01 9.17 -1.04
C HIS A 22 -3.14 10.17 -0.80
N ALA A 23 -4.40 9.71 -0.78
CA ALA A 23 -5.57 10.57 -0.53
C ALA A 23 -5.54 11.22 0.87
N LEU A 24 -5.06 10.49 1.89
CA LEU A 24 -4.91 11.04 3.24
C LEU A 24 -3.83 12.13 3.32
N ILE A 25 -2.68 11.88 2.70
CA ILE A 25 -1.58 12.86 2.64
C ILE A 25 -2.04 14.10 1.88
N GLU A 26 -2.76 13.93 0.77
CA GLU A 26 -3.28 15.05 -0.02
C GLU A 26 -4.27 15.88 0.78
N LYS A 27 -5.24 15.23 1.44
CA LYS A 27 -6.22 15.92 2.29
C LYS A 27 -5.52 16.71 3.41
N TRP A 28 -4.53 16.11 4.06
CA TRP A 28 -3.77 16.77 5.12
C TRP A 28 -2.97 17.97 4.58
N TYR A 29 -2.26 17.79 3.47
CA TYR A 29 -1.47 18.84 2.83
C TYR A 29 -2.34 20.03 2.38
N LEU A 30 -3.48 19.75 1.76
CA LEU A 30 -4.43 20.78 1.36
C LEU A 30 -4.97 21.56 2.56
N SER A 31 -5.36 20.86 3.62
CA SER A 31 -5.83 21.50 4.86
C SER A 31 -4.73 22.36 5.50
N TRP A 32 -3.48 21.88 5.53
CA TRP A 32 -2.36 22.64 6.04
C TRP A 32 -2.07 23.86 5.17
N ALA A 33 -2.05 23.73 3.84
CA ALA A 33 -1.80 24.83 2.92
C ALA A 33 -2.87 25.92 3.02
N GLN A 34 -4.14 25.53 3.13
CA GLN A 34 -5.25 26.45 3.33
C GLN A 34 -5.13 27.22 4.65
N ASN A 35 -4.75 26.56 5.74
CA ASN A 35 -4.57 27.21 7.05
C ASN A 35 -3.37 28.17 7.10
N ASN A 36 -2.38 28.00 6.21
CA ASN A 36 -1.17 28.82 6.16
C ASN A 36 -1.16 29.82 4.99
N ASN A 37 -2.29 29.99 4.27
CA ASN A 37 -2.37 30.81 3.04
C ASN A 37 -1.28 30.46 2.01
N HIS A 38 -0.86 29.20 1.97
CA HIS A 38 0.18 28.75 1.05
C HIS A 38 -0.44 28.44 -0.32
N GLN A 39 0.17 28.96 -1.39
CA GLN A 39 -0.29 28.65 -2.74
C GLN A 39 0.04 27.19 -3.10
N ILE A 40 -0.94 26.47 -3.63
CA ILE A 40 -0.78 25.08 -4.06
C ILE A 40 -0.40 25.09 -5.53
N ILE A 41 0.77 24.52 -5.84
CA ILE A 41 1.18 24.27 -7.22
C ILE A 41 0.55 22.97 -7.66
N TRP A 42 -0.48 23.07 -8.48
CA TRP A 42 -1.14 21.92 -9.07
C TRP A 42 -0.24 21.30 -10.13
N VAL A 43 0.07 20.02 -9.96
CA VAL A 43 0.90 19.27 -10.89
C VAL A 43 -0.01 18.40 -11.75
N SER A 44 0.26 18.37 -13.05
CA SER A 44 -0.44 17.49 -13.97
C SER A 44 -0.10 16.03 -13.68
N ALA A 45 -1.09 15.25 -13.27
CA ALA A 45 -1.00 13.80 -13.16
C ALA A 45 -1.95 13.18 -14.19
N PHE A 46 -1.46 12.22 -14.99
CA PHE A 46 -2.24 11.60 -16.08
C PHE A 46 -2.88 12.63 -17.06
N GLY A 47 -2.18 13.72 -17.35
CA GLY A 47 -2.66 14.76 -18.27
C GLY A 47 -3.76 15.68 -17.72
N LYS A 48 -4.12 15.55 -16.43
CA LYS A 48 -5.06 16.45 -15.75
C LYS A 48 -4.37 17.13 -14.56
N GLY A 49 -4.52 18.44 -14.43
CA GLY A 49 -3.99 19.25 -13.32
C GLY A 49 -4.75 19.05 -12.02
N LEU A 50 -4.79 17.81 -11.51
CA LEU A 50 -5.64 17.42 -10.37
C LEU A 50 -4.87 16.94 -9.15
N CYS A 51 -3.53 16.84 -9.21
CA CYS A 51 -2.74 16.44 -8.04
C CYS A 51 -2.07 17.65 -7.39
N ALA A 52 -2.29 17.81 -6.08
CA ALA A 52 -1.58 18.83 -5.29
C ALA A 52 -0.18 18.38 -4.86
N LEU A 53 0.10 17.08 -4.96
CA LEU A 53 1.37 16.47 -4.56
C LEU A 53 2.38 16.38 -5.71
N PRO A 54 3.69 16.52 -5.40
CA PRO A 54 4.74 16.37 -6.39
C PRO A 54 4.81 14.94 -6.93
N PHE A 55 5.25 14.82 -8.19
CA PHE A 55 5.47 13.56 -8.92
C PHE A 55 6.12 12.48 -8.04
N TRP A 56 7.21 12.83 -7.33
CA TRP A 56 7.99 11.88 -6.55
C TRP A 56 7.18 11.21 -5.45
N LEU A 57 6.22 11.92 -4.84
CA LEU A 57 5.36 11.38 -3.80
C LEU A 57 4.30 10.44 -4.39
N ASN A 58 3.73 10.79 -5.54
CA ASN A 58 2.75 9.95 -6.22
C ASN A 58 3.33 8.61 -6.64
N TYR A 59 4.44 8.63 -7.36
CA TYR A 59 5.08 7.39 -7.82
C TYR A 59 5.77 6.66 -6.66
N GLY A 60 6.35 7.40 -5.70
CA GLY A 60 6.97 6.83 -4.51
C GLY A 60 5.99 6.00 -3.69
N LEU A 61 4.81 6.56 -3.37
CA LEU A 61 3.79 5.82 -2.64
C LEU A 61 3.32 4.57 -3.40
N LEU A 62 3.13 4.67 -4.71
CA LEU A 62 2.66 3.55 -5.53
C LEU A 62 3.70 2.42 -5.53
N ILE A 63 4.97 2.76 -5.77
CA ILE A 63 6.08 1.81 -5.73
C ILE A 63 6.16 1.13 -4.35
N ILE A 64 6.07 1.91 -3.28
CA ILE A 64 6.07 1.39 -1.90
C ILE A 64 4.87 0.47 -1.65
N GLY A 65 3.69 0.81 -2.16
CA GLY A 65 2.49 -0.02 -2.04
C GLY A 65 2.63 -1.37 -2.72
N VAL A 66 3.16 -1.40 -3.94
CA VAL A 66 3.39 -2.62 -4.72
C VAL A 66 4.46 -3.49 -4.06
N ILE A 67 5.63 -2.91 -3.75
CA ILE A 67 6.73 -3.62 -3.11
C ILE A 67 6.30 -4.11 -1.73
N GLY A 68 5.71 -3.25 -0.92
CA GLY A 68 5.18 -3.56 0.40
C GLY A 68 4.15 -4.68 0.36
N GLY A 69 3.18 -4.62 -0.56
CA GLY A 69 2.18 -5.67 -0.75
C GLY A 69 2.78 -7.02 -1.13
N TYR A 70 3.83 -7.02 -1.96
CA TYR A 70 4.55 -8.25 -2.34
C TYR A 70 5.29 -8.88 -1.15
N PHE A 71 6.06 -8.08 -0.41
CA PHE A 71 6.79 -8.54 0.76
C PHE A 71 5.83 -9.01 1.86
N LEU A 72 4.76 -8.25 2.11
CA LEU A 72 3.74 -8.60 3.07
C LEU A 72 3.09 -9.94 2.69
N GLY A 73 2.72 -10.13 1.43
CA GLY A 73 2.17 -11.39 0.93
C GLY A 73 3.12 -12.59 1.10
N LYS A 74 4.43 -12.40 0.87
CA LYS A 74 5.44 -13.43 1.12
C LYS A 74 5.58 -13.78 2.60
N ILE A 75 5.68 -12.76 3.46
CA ILE A 75 5.87 -12.94 4.92
C ILE A 75 4.64 -13.62 5.50
N TRP A 76 3.45 -13.13 5.20
CA TRP A 76 2.21 -13.72 5.70
C TRP A 76 2.00 -15.15 5.19
N TRP A 77 2.34 -15.43 3.93
CA TRP A 77 2.32 -16.79 3.42
C TRP A 77 3.21 -17.72 4.25
N ARG A 78 4.44 -17.29 4.57
CA ARG A 78 5.37 -18.05 5.40
C ARG A 78 4.80 -18.27 6.80
N VAL A 79 4.30 -17.21 7.44
CA VAL A 79 3.74 -17.30 8.80
C VAL A 79 2.55 -18.26 8.85
N VAL A 80 1.58 -18.10 7.94
CA VAL A 80 0.33 -18.89 7.98
C VAL A 80 0.55 -20.33 7.54
N TYR A 81 1.25 -20.55 6.42
CA TYR A 81 1.29 -21.86 5.77
C TYR A 81 2.54 -22.68 6.05
N ILE A 82 3.61 -22.08 6.56
CA ILE A 82 4.83 -22.80 6.94
C ILE A 82 4.90 -22.87 8.47
N GLU A 83 4.99 -21.72 9.15
CA GLU A 83 5.26 -21.69 10.59
C GLU A 83 4.05 -22.10 11.44
N LYS A 84 2.86 -21.58 11.14
CA LYS A 84 1.64 -21.93 11.87
C LYS A 84 0.98 -23.23 11.41
N ARG A 85 1.45 -23.85 10.32
CA ARG A 85 0.95 -25.17 9.90
C ARG A 85 1.24 -26.27 10.93
N HIS A 86 2.31 -26.10 11.72
CA HIS A 86 2.67 -27.03 12.78
C HIS A 86 1.62 -27.08 13.91
N TRP A 87 0.83 -26.03 14.13
CA TRP A 87 -0.22 -26.03 15.17
C TRP A 87 -1.33 -27.06 14.90
N ARG A 88 -1.65 -27.34 13.63
CA ARG A 88 -2.68 -28.34 13.27
C ARG A 88 -2.22 -29.78 13.47
N PHE A 89 -0.90 -30.02 13.51
CA PHE A 89 -0.32 -31.35 13.69
C PHE A 89 0.25 -31.58 15.09
N LYS A 90 0.45 -30.52 15.89
CA LYS A 90 0.92 -30.64 17.28
C LYS A 90 -0.11 -31.26 18.23
N ASN A 91 -1.41 -31.13 17.94
CA ASN A 91 -2.50 -31.67 18.76
C ASN A 91 -2.90 -33.13 18.45
N LYS A 92 -2.10 -33.90 17.70
CA LYS A 92 -2.36 -35.32 17.46
C LYS A 92 -1.51 -36.29 18.28
N ASN A 93 -0.60 -35.78 19.12
CA ASN A 93 0.33 -36.59 19.92
C ASN A 93 0.25 -36.27 21.43
N LEU A 94 -0.95 -36.06 21.96
CA LEU A 94 -1.21 -36.04 23.41
C LEU A 94 -2.34 -37.02 23.73
#